data_AF-A0A6B2G7Q1-F1
#
_entry.id   AF-A0A6B2G7Q1-F1
#
_cell.length_a   1.000
_cell.length_b   1.000
_cell.length_c   1.000
_cell.angle_alpha   90.00
_cell.angle_beta   90.00
_cell.angle_gamma   90.00
#
_symmetry.space_group_name_H-M   'P 1'
#
loop_
_entity.id
_entity.type
_entity.pdbx_description
1 polymer ?
#
loop_
_entity_poly.entity_id
_entity_poly.type
_entity_poly.pdbx_seq_one_letter_code
_entity_poly.pdbx_strand_id
1 'polypeptide(L)'
;PFVRNQRRKVLWLIGFIFMFISFSGYLICSYLNAPGQLKLFWLCLFVFMFQIGPGPVVWFISVEMFPAEANGAAQGVASFFNWFANTLVFLFFPIILAAIKINTLYIF
;
A
#
# COMPACT_ATOMS: atom_id res chain seq x y z
N PRO A 1 27.86 0.89 -2.57
CA PRO A 1 26.79 0.17 -1.82
C PRO A 1 25.73 1.10 -1.20
N PHE A 2 26.11 2.09 -0.39
CA PHE A 2 25.17 2.96 0.36
C PHE A 2 24.31 3.88 -0.54
N VAL A 3 24.90 4.43 -1.62
CA VAL A 3 24.22 5.34 -2.56
C VAL A 3 23.17 4.62 -3.44
N ARG A 4 23.31 3.31 -3.68
CA ARG A 4 22.32 2.50 -4.42
C ARG A 4 21.07 2.22 -3.55
N ASN A 5 21.26 1.98 -2.25
CA ASN A 5 20.17 1.78 -1.29
C ASN A 5 19.37 3.06 -0.99
N GLN A 6 20.03 4.23 -1.02
CA GLN A 6 19.37 5.51 -0.82
C GLN A 6 18.28 5.78 -1.87
N ARG A 7 18.50 5.43 -3.14
CA ARG A 7 17.50 5.63 -4.22
C ARG A 7 16.23 4.80 -4.01
N ARG A 8 16.33 3.61 -3.42
CA ARG A 8 15.17 2.74 -3.14
C ARG A 8 14.35 3.23 -1.96
N LYS A 9 15.01 3.71 -0.90
CA LYS A 9 14.34 4.38 0.22
C LYS A 9 13.60 5.64 -0.24
N VAL A 10 14.21 6.43 -1.12
CA VAL A 10 13.57 7.60 -1.72
C VAL A 10 12.37 7.19 -2.58
N LEU A 11 12.49 6.17 -3.43
CA LEU A 11 11.37 5.66 -4.23
C LEU A 11 10.22 5.15 -3.37
N TRP A 12 10.53 4.47 -2.27
CA TRP A 12 9.56 3.97 -1.29
C TRP A 12 8.80 5.12 -0.62
N LEU A 13 9.53 6.13 -0.11
CA LEU A 13 8.94 7.30 0.54
C LEU A 13 8.10 8.15 -0.43
N ILE A 14 8.62 8.38 -1.64
CA ILE A 14 7.89 9.10 -2.69
C ILE A 14 6.59 8.38 -3.03
N GLY A 15 6.64 7.05 -3.18
CA GLY A 15 5.45 6.23 -3.41
C GLY A 15 4.39 6.43 -2.34
N PHE A 16 4.75 6.38 -1.06
CA PHE A 16 3.81 6.62 0.03
C PHE A 16 3.24 8.03 0.05
N ILE A 17 4.06 9.05 -0.24
CA ILE A 17 3.58 10.44 -0.30
C ILE A 17 2.53 10.60 -1.39
N PHE A 18 2.79 10.10 -2.60
CA PHE A 18 1.84 10.19 -3.71
C PHE A 18 0.59 9.32 -3.49
N MET A 19 0.73 8.16 -2.84
CA MET A 19 -0.42 7.35 -2.40
C MET A 19 -1.27 8.10 -1.38
N PHE A 20 -0.65 8.77 -0.40
CA PHE A 20 -1.38 9.57 0.58
C PHE A 20 -2.14 10.73 -0.07
N ILE A 21 -1.51 11.44 -1.01
CA ILE A 21 -2.14 12.54 -1.75
C ILE A 21 -3.33 12.04 -2.58
N SER A 22 -3.15 10.95 -3.33
CA SER A 22 -4.20 10.41 -4.20
C SER A 22 -5.37 9.83 -3.40
N PHE A 23 -5.10 9.17 -2.27
CA PHE A 23 -6.14 8.68 -1.37
C PHE A 23 -6.91 9.82 -0.72
N SER A 24 -6.21 10.84 -0.23
CA SER A 24 -6.84 12.06 0.30
C SER A 24 -7.72 12.74 -0.75
N GLY A 25 -7.26 12.80 -2.01
CA GLY A 25 -8.03 13.29 -3.15
C GLY A 25 -9.33 12.49 -3.38
N TYR A 26 -9.26 11.16 -3.30
CA TYR A 26 -10.44 10.30 -3.36
C TYR A 26 -11.42 10.60 -2.21
N LEU A 27 -10.94 10.73 -0.98
CA LEU A 27 -11.78 11.01 0.20
C LEU A 27 -12.49 12.36 0.09
N ILE A 28 -11.79 13.41 -0.35
CA ILE A 28 -12.38 14.74 -0.59
C ILE A 28 -13.45 14.66 -1.69
N CYS A 29 -13.17 13.96 -2.79
CA CYS A 29 -14.15 13.75 -3.86
C CYS A 29 -15.38 12.96 -3.38
N SER A 30 -15.18 12.01 -2.46
CA SER A 30 -16.27 11.25 -1.85
C SER A 30 -17.13 12.14 -0.94
N TYR A 31 -16.51 12.97 -0.10
CA TYR A 31 -17.19 13.91 0.79
C TYR A 31 -18.00 14.97 0.02
N LEU A 32 -17.45 15.52 -1.07
CA LEU A 32 -18.11 16.52 -1.91
C LEU A 32 -19.13 15.93 -2.90
N ASN A 33 -19.40 14.62 -2.86
CA ASN A 33 -20.27 13.93 -3.83
C ASN A 33 -19.89 14.17 -5.30
N ALA A 34 -18.58 14.21 -5.59
CA ALA A 34 -18.06 14.39 -6.94
C ALA A 34 -18.48 13.24 -7.90
N PRO A 35 -18.48 13.48 -9.23
CA PRO A 35 -18.83 12.46 -10.21
C PRO A 35 -17.96 11.21 -10.09
N GLY A 36 -18.56 10.06 -10.42
CA GLY A 36 -17.92 8.74 -10.32
C GLY A 36 -16.59 8.64 -11.07
N GLN A 37 -16.49 9.27 -12.26
CA GLN A 37 -15.25 9.23 -13.06
C GLN A 37 -14.07 9.88 -12.34
N LEU A 38 -14.30 10.98 -11.61
CA LEU A 38 -13.24 11.67 -10.88
C LEU A 38 -12.76 10.85 -9.69
N LYS A 39 -13.68 10.18 -8.97
CA LYS A 39 -13.35 9.24 -7.89
C LYS A 39 -12.53 8.05 -8.41
N LEU A 40 -12.91 7.49 -9.56
CA LEU A 40 -12.16 6.41 -10.21
C LEU A 40 -10.76 6.86 -10.63
N PHE A 41 -10.62 8.08 -11.16
CA PHE A 41 -9.32 8.63 -11.51
C PHE A 41 -8.35 8.65 -10.31
N TRP A 42 -8.81 9.14 -9.15
CA TRP A 42 -8.00 9.17 -7.93
C TRP A 42 -7.62 7.76 -7.43
N LEU A 43 -8.55 6.79 -7.50
CA LEU A 43 -8.26 5.39 -7.16
C LEU A 43 -7.25 4.76 -8.13
N CYS A 44 -7.40 4.98 -9.44
CA CYS A 44 -6.44 4.48 -10.43
C CYS A 44 -5.05 5.09 -10.22
N LEU A 45 -4.98 6.38 -9.90
CA LEU A 45 -3.73 7.05 -9.58
C LEU A 45 -3.08 6.46 -8.32
N PHE A 46 -3.88 6.18 -7.29
CA PHE A 46 -3.41 5.49 -6.08
C PHE A 46 -2.79 4.13 -6.40
N VAL A 47 -3.48 3.29 -7.18
CA VAL A 47 -2.98 1.96 -7.59
C VAL A 47 -1.73 2.07 -8.45
N PHE A 48 -1.68 3.02 -9.39
CA PHE A 48 -0.50 3.26 -10.23
C PHE A 48 0.73 3.65 -9.39
N MET A 49 0.55 4.53 -8.41
CA MET A 49 1.63 4.94 -7.50
C MET A 49 2.08 3.81 -6.57
N PHE A 50 1.15 2.96 -6.13
CA PHE A 50 1.49 1.75 -5.38
C PHE A 50 2.44 0.83 -6.17
N GLN A 51 2.19 0.66 -7.46
CA GLN A 51 2.97 -0.23 -8.32
C GLN A 51 4.38 0.31 -8.61
N ILE A 52 4.60 1.62 -8.54
CA ILE A 52 5.92 2.24 -8.75
C ILE A 52 6.75 2.22 -7.45
N GLY A 53 6.10 2.41 -6.31
CA GLY A 53 6.77 2.50 -5.01
C GLY A 53 6.65 1.22 -4.18
N PRO A 54 5.70 1.15 -3.22
CA PRO A 54 5.69 0.10 -2.20
C PRO A 54 5.58 -1.33 -2.74
N GLY A 55 4.84 -1.53 -3.84
CA GLY A 55 4.56 -2.84 -4.42
C GLY A 55 5.81 -3.65 -4.72
N PRO A 56 6.67 -3.22 -5.66
CA PRO A 56 7.90 -3.94 -5.98
C PRO A 56 9.01 -3.73 -4.93
N VAL A 57 9.10 -2.53 -4.34
CA VAL A 57 10.26 -2.14 -3.51
C VAL A 57 10.35 -2.96 -2.22
N VAL A 58 9.23 -3.34 -1.60
CA VAL A 58 9.25 -4.13 -0.36
C VAL A 58 9.90 -5.50 -0.56
N TRP A 59 9.63 -6.16 -1.68
CA TRP A 59 10.20 -7.46 -2.01
C TRP A 59 11.71 -7.36 -2.27
N PHE A 60 12.16 -6.31 -2.94
CA PHE A 60 13.59 -6.09 -3.17
C PHE A 60 14.36 -5.71 -1.91
N ILE A 61 13.78 -4.90 -1.01
CA ILE A 61 14.43 -4.54 0.25
C ILE A 61 14.53 -5.75 1.17
N SER A 62 13.48 -6.60 1.21
CA SER A 62 13.46 -7.79 2.06
C SER A 62 14.64 -8.72 1.80
N VAL A 63 15.00 -8.94 0.53
CA VAL A 63 16.14 -9.79 0.16
C VAL A 63 17.50 -9.15 0.37
N GLU A 64 17.59 -7.83 0.49
CA GLU A 64 18.85 -7.09 0.69
C GLU A 64 19.17 -6.83 2.16
N MET A 65 18.18 -6.96 3.05
CA MET A 65 18.33 -6.75 4.49
C MET A 65 19.05 -7.89 5.20
N PHE A 66 18.94 -9.11 4.67
CA PHE A 66 19.43 -10.32 5.33
C PHE A 66 20.62 -10.92 4.58
N PRO A 67 21.57 -11.54 5.30
CA PRO A 67 22.65 -12.31 4.67
C PRO A 67 22.08 -13.49 3.89
N ALA A 68 22.81 -13.94 2.87
CA ALA A 68 22.33 -14.92 1.91
C ALA A 68 21.87 -16.23 2.57
N GLU A 69 22.51 -16.66 3.67
CA GLU A 69 22.14 -17.89 4.36
C GLU A 69 20.79 -17.80 5.11
N ALA A 70 20.41 -16.60 5.58
CA ALA A 70 19.19 -16.37 6.35
C ALA A 70 18.02 -15.84 5.50
N ASN A 71 18.28 -15.47 4.24
CA ASN A 71 17.31 -14.82 3.38
C ASN A 71 16.07 -15.68 3.13
N GLY A 72 16.24 -16.99 2.91
CA GLY A 72 15.11 -17.92 2.71
C GLY A 72 14.14 -17.95 3.90
N ALA A 73 14.67 -18.03 5.12
CA ALA A 73 13.85 -18.00 6.34
C ALA A 73 13.15 -16.64 6.52
N ALA A 74 13.87 -15.54 6.27
CA ALA A 74 13.32 -14.19 6.35
C ALA A 74 12.17 -13.97 5.36
N GLN A 75 12.30 -14.44 4.10
CA GLN A 75 11.24 -14.34 3.09
C GLN A 75 10.00 -15.16 3.48
N GLY A 76 10.18 -16.31 4.12
CA GLY A 76 9.07 -17.12 4.66
C GLY A 76 8.28 -16.35 5.72
N VAL A 77 8.97 -15.76 6.69
CA VAL A 77 8.34 -14.95 7.74
C VAL A 77 7.67 -13.69 7.17
N ALA A 78 8.34 -12.98 6.25
CA ALA A 78 7.78 -11.79 5.60
C ALA A 78 6.51 -12.13 4.82
N SER A 79 6.51 -13.23 4.08
CA SER A 79 5.35 -13.70 3.32
C SER A 79 4.21 -14.12 4.26
N PHE A 80 4.51 -14.81 5.36
CA PHE A 80 3.51 -15.17 6.36
C PHE A 80 2.79 -13.92 6.90
N PHE A 81 3.53 -12.90 7.33
CA PHE A 81 2.91 -11.66 7.82
C PHE A 81 2.16 -10.90 6.73
N ASN A 82 2.65 -10.92 5.48
CA ASN A 82 1.96 -10.30 4.36
C ASN A 82 0.59 -10.95 4.11
N TRP A 83 0.55 -12.28 4.00
CA TRP A 83 -0.68 -13.03 3.82
C TRP A 83 -1.60 -12.97 5.04
N PHE A 84 -1.02 -12.96 6.24
CA PHE A 84 -1.79 -12.80 7.48
C PHE A 84 -2.50 -11.44 7.52
N ALA A 85 -1.77 -10.34 7.26
CA ALA A 85 -2.37 -9.01 7.19
C ALA A 85 -3.45 -8.91 6.10
N ASN A 86 -3.19 -9.48 4.92
CA ASN A 86 -4.18 -9.55 3.85
C ASN A 86 -5.45 -10.32 4.27
N THR A 87 -5.28 -11.43 4.99
CA THR A 87 -6.39 -12.23 5.54
C THR A 87 -7.21 -11.42 6.54
N LEU A 88 -6.56 -10.65 7.42
CA LEU A 88 -7.26 -9.77 8.36
C LEU A 88 -8.06 -8.69 7.64
N VAL A 89 -7.47 -8.02 6.65
CA VAL A 89 -8.20 -7.02 5.84
C VAL A 89 -9.41 -7.67 5.17
N PHE A 90 -9.24 -8.83 4.55
CA PHE A 90 -10.33 -9.57 3.92
C PHE A 90 -11.47 -9.93 4.90
N LEU A 91 -11.14 -10.35 6.13
CA LEU A 91 -12.12 -10.69 7.17
C LEU A 91 -12.83 -9.46 7.72
N PHE A 92 -12.11 -8.39 8.04
CA PHE A 92 -12.66 -7.22 8.72
C PHE A 92 -13.37 -6.25 7.77
N PHE A 93 -12.95 -6.16 6.51
CA PHE A 93 -13.55 -5.23 5.55
C PHE A 93 -15.08 -5.37 5.43
N PRO A 94 -15.68 -6.56 5.20
CA PRO A 94 -17.14 -6.68 5.11
C PRO A 94 -17.86 -6.37 6.42
N ILE A 95 -17.26 -6.69 7.56
CA ILE A 95 -17.82 -6.43 8.90
C ILE A 95 -17.93 -4.92 9.12
N ILE A 96 -16.85 -4.19 8.84
CA ILE A 96 -16.79 -2.74 9.01
C ILE A 96 -17.67 -2.05 7.95
N LEU A 97 -17.68 -2.56 6.71
CA LEU A 97 -18.56 -2.07 5.64
C LEU A 97 -20.04 -2.15 6.03
N ALA A 98 -20.47 -3.23 6.69
CA ALA A 98 -21.84 -3.36 7.17
C ALA A 98 -22.17 -2.34 8.28
N ALA A 99 -21.19 -2.01 9.14
CA ALA A 99 -21.39 -1.09 10.26
C ALA A 99 -21.41 0.40 9.83
N ILE A 100 -20.45 0.83 9.00
CA ILE A 100 -20.22 2.25 8.70
C ILE A 100 -20.26 2.60 7.19
N LYS A 101 -20.62 1.65 6.32
CA LYS A 101 -20.78 1.84 4.87
C LYS A 101 -19.52 2.45 4.23
N ILE A 102 -19.67 3.46 3.37
CA ILE A 102 -18.59 4.13 2.63
C ILE A 102 -17.49 4.70 3.54
N ASN A 103 -17.83 5.05 4.79
CA ASN A 103 -16.86 5.58 5.76
C ASN A 103 -15.82 4.54 6.19
N THR A 104 -16.00 3.27 5.85
CA THR A 104 -15.01 2.19 6.02
C THR A 104 -13.67 2.54 5.41
N LEU A 105 -13.68 3.28 4.30
CA LEU A 105 -12.48 3.72 3.60
C LEU A 105 -11.71 4.83 4.33
N TYR A 106 -12.20 5.34 5.47
CA TYR A 106 -11.39 6.23 6.32
C TYR A 106 -10.48 5.44 7.26
N ILE A 107 -10.76 4.15 7.49
CA ILE A 107 -10.06 3.30 8.45
C ILE A 107 -8.98 2.45 7.75
N PHE A 108 -9.23 2.06 6.51
CA PHE A 108 -8.32 1.29 5.65
C PHE A 108 -7.57 2.21 4.68
#